data_AF-A0A933EQQ7-F1
#
_entry.id   AF-A0A933EQQ7-F1
#
_cell.length_a   1.000
_cell.length_b   1.000
_cell.length_c   1.000
_cell.angle_alpha   90.00
_cell.angle_beta   90.00
_cell.angle_gamma   90.00
#
_symmetry.space_group_name_H-M   'P 1'
#
loop_
_entity.id
_entity.type
_entity.pdbx_description
1 polymer ?
#
loop_
_entity_poly.entity_id
_entity_poly.type
_entity_poly.pdbx_seq_one_letter_code
_entity_poly.pdbx_strand_id
1 'polypeptide(L)' 'VRVGIGRPGYGGEQRDAVDYVLGRFYADEEKVVEEAIARVSQAIRTIILHGLNRAMNEFNREMPEGESNVY' A
#
# COMPACT_ATOMS: atom_id res chain seq x y z
N VAL A 1 7.49 -9.46 2.17
CA VAL A 1 7.00 -8.07 2.06
C VAL A 1 5.57 -8.13 1.55
N ARG A 2 4.62 -7.45 2.21
CA ARG A 2 3.23 -7.33 1.73
C ARG A 2 3.06 -5.97 1.07
N VAL A 3 2.32 -5.92 -0.03
CA VAL A 3 2.05 -4.69 -0.79
C VAL A 3 0.53 -4.56 -0.88
N GLY A 4 0.00 -3.48 -0.31
CA GLY A 4 -1.42 -3.16 -0.46
C GLY A 4 -1.66 -2.59 -1.85
N ILE A 5 -2.61 -3.16 -2.59
CA ILE A 5 -3.01 -2.70 -3.92
C ILE A 5 -4.30 -1.88 -3.90
N GLY A 6 -4.80 -1.50 -2.72
CA GLY A 6 -6.12 -0.89 -2.55
C GLY A 6 -7.24 -1.92 -2.32
N ARG A 7 -8.49 -1.45 -2.29
CA ARG A 7 -9.70 -2.28 -2.23
C ARG A 7 -10.61 -1.93 -3.40
N PRO A 8 -11.22 -2.92 -4.08
CA PRO A 8 -12.18 -2.66 -5.14
C PRO A 8 -13.38 -1.87 -4.57
N GLY A 9 -13.75 -0.78 -5.26
CA GLY A 9 -14.94 0.01 -4.95
C GLY A 9 -14.76 1.24 -4.05
N TYR A 10 -13.54 1.74 -3.90
CA TYR A 10 -13.33 3.09 -3.41
C TYR A 10 -13.97 4.08 -4.40
N GLY A 11 -15.14 4.65 -4.06
CA GLY A 11 -15.91 5.53 -4.96
C GLY A 11 -17.34 5.09 -5.30
N GLY A 12 -17.81 3.94 -4.79
CA GLY A 12 -19.23 3.54 -4.89
C GLY A 12 -19.58 2.49 -5.95
N GLU A 13 -18.62 2.01 -6.73
CA GLU A 13 -18.82 0.92 -7.69
C GLU A 13 -18.29 -0.40 -7.12
N GLN A 14 -19.18 -1.37 -6.88
CA GLN A 14 -18.80 -2.70 -6.42
C GLN A 14 -18.07 -3.44 -7.56
N ARG A 15 -16.73 -3.41 -7.58
CA ARG A 15 -15.93 -4.21 -8.52
C ARG A 15 -15.63 -5.59 -7.94
N ASP A 16 -15.65 -6.61 -8.79
CA ASP A 16 -15.23 -7.96 -8.40
C ASP A 16 -13.73 -7.95 -8.04
N ALA A 17 -13.37 -8.62 -6.95
CA ALA A 17 -12.00 -8.67 -6.48
C ALA A 17 -11.05 -9.38 -7.46
N VAL A 18 -11.54 -10.35 -8.22
CA VAL A 18 -10.78 -11.05 -9.26
C VAL A 18 -10.46 -10.08 -10.40
N ASP A 19 -11.47 -9.36 -10.89
CA ASP A 19 -11.29 -8.39 -11.98
C ASP A 19 -10.43 -7.20 -11.54
N TYR A 20 -10.49 -6.81 -10.28
CA TYR A 20 -9.63 -5.77 -9.71
C TYR A 20 -8.15 -6.17 -9.71
N VAL A 21 -7.85 -7.41 -9.32
CA VAL A 21 -6.46 -7.91 -9.25
C VAL A 21 -5.90 -8.22 -10.63
N LEU A 22 -6.73 -8.67 -11.57
CA LEU A 22 -6.32 -9.03 -12.93
C LEU A 22 -6.44 -7.87 -13.93
N GLY A 23 -7.14 -6.80 -13.54
CA GLY A 23 -7.34 -5.61 -14.34
C GLY A 23 -6.08 -4.76 -14.47
N ARG A 24 -6.09 -3.85 -15.45
CA ARG A 24 -5.07 -2.80 -15.51
C ARG A 24 -5.36 -1.76 -14.44
N PHE A 25 -4.31 -1.20 -13.86
CA PHE A 25 -4.44 -0.02 -13.02
C PHE A 25 -5.07 1.12 -13.82
N TYR A 26 -6.04 1.79 -13.19
CA TYR A 26 -6.63 3.00 -13.74
C TYR A 26 -5.68 4.19 -13.48
N ALA A 27 -5.84 5.28 -14.23
CA ALA A 27 -4.93 6.44 -14.15
C ALA A 27 -4.89 7.08 -12.74
N ASP A 28 -5.98 6.94 -11.98
CA ASP A 28 -6.10 7.38 -10.58
C ASP A 28 -5.37 6.45 -9.59
N GLU A 29 -5.09 5.21 -9.96
CA GLU A 29 -4.34 4.24 -9.14
C GLU A 29 -2.83 4.27 -9.43
N GLU A 30 -2.42 4.81 -10.59
CA GLU A 30 -1.03 4.82 -11.04
C GLU A 30 -0.08 5.42 -10.00
N LYS A 31 -0.45 6.57 -9.42
CA LYS A 31 0.34 7.22 -8.38
C LYS A 31 0.49 6.37 -7.11
N VAL A 32 -0.58 5.70 -6.69
CA VAL A 32 -0.57 4.81 -5.52
C VAL A 32 0.36 3.62 -5.76
N VAL A 33 0.34 3.07 -6.97
CA VAL A 33 1.22 1.97 -7.37
C VAL A 33 2.68 2.40 -7.41
N GLU A 34 2.98 3.57 -7.97
CA GLU A 34 4.34 4.13 -7.99
C GLU A 34 4.91 4.32 -6.57
N GLU A 35 4.12 4.92 -5.67
CA GLU A 35 4.49 5.11 -4.27
C GLU A 35 4.70 3.77 -3.55
N ALA A 36 3.85 2.78 -3.82
CA ALA A 36 3.98 1.43 -3.27
C ALA A 36 5.28 0.77 -3.74
N ILE A 37 5.60 0.86 -5.04
CA ILE A 37 6.85 0.30 -5.61
C ILE A 37 8.06 0.94 -4.95
N ALA A 38 8.09 2.27 -4.84
CA ALA A 38 9.19 3.00 -4.21
C ALA A 38 9.40 2.57 -2.75
N ARG A 39 8.30 2.49 -1.99
CA ARG A 39 8.31 2.06 -0.57
C ARG A 39 8.79 0.62 -0.43
N VAL A 40 8.36 -0.29 -1.29
CA VAL A 40 8.80 -1.70 -1.29
C VAL A 40 10.28 -1.81 -1.60
N SER A 41 10.77 -1.02 -2.56
CA SER A 41 12.20 -1.01 -2.91
C SER A 41 13.06 -0.58 -1.72
N GLN A 42 12.65 0.44 -0.97
CA GLN A 42 13.31 0.83 0.27
C GLN A 42 13.21 -0.25 1.35
N ALA A 43 12.05 -0.86 1.54
CA ALA A 43 11.87 -1.94 2.51
C ALA A 43 12.81 -3.12 2.24
N ILE A 44 12.94 -3.54 0.98
CA ILE A 44 13.86 -4.62 0.58
C ILE A 44 15.31 -4.22 0.87
N ARG A 45 15.71 -2.99 0.53
CA ARG A 45 17.06 -2.49 0.86
C ARG A 45 17.33 -2.54 2.36
N THR A 46 16.39 -2.09 3.19
CA THR A 46 16.53 -2.12 4.65
C THR A 46 16.58 -3.54 5.20
N ILE A 47 15.79 -4.48 4.64
CA ILE A 47 15.87 -5.90 5.02
C ILE A 47 17.28 -6.44 4.78
N ILE A 48 17.86 -6.17 3.60
CA ILE A 48 19.17 -6.68 3.21
C ILE A 48 20.29 -6.05 4.05
N LEU A 49 20.25 -4.73 4.28
CA LEU A 49 21.35 -4.00 4.92
C LEU A 49 21.27 -4.00 6.46
N HIS A 50 20.07 -4.12 7.02
CA HIS A 50 19.83 -3.87 8.44
C HIS A 50 18.95 -4.93 9.13
N GLY A 51 18.50 -5.95 8.39
CA GLY A 51 17.72 -7.05 8.93
C GLY A 51 16.21 -6.77 9.08
N LEU A 52 15.46 -7.84 9.36
CA LEU A 52 14.00 -7.84 9.35
C LEU A 52 13.38 -6.93 10.41
N ASN A 53 13.91 -6.91 11.64
CA ASN A 53 13.33 -6.14 12.74
C ASN A 53 13.27 -4.63 12.44
N ARG A 54 14.36 -4.08 11.89
CA ARG A 54 14.40 -2.66 11.51
C ARG A 54 13.43 -2.37 10.37
N ALA A 55 13.44 -3.20 9.33
CA ALA A 55 12.53 -3.04 8.20
C ALA A 55 11.06 -3.12 8.62
N MET A 56 10.69 -4.04 9.51
CA MET A 56 9.32 -4.13 10.01
C MET A 56 8.92 -2.87 10.77
N ASN A 57 9.76 -2.38 11.68
CA ASN A 57 9.47 -1.15 12.43
C ASN A 57 9.36 0.10 11.55
N GLU A 58 10.11 0.15 10.46
CA GLU A 58 10.15 1.31 9.58
C GLU A 58 9.00 1.30 8.55
N PHE A 59 8.70 0.14 7.96
CA PHE A 59 7.77 0.05 6.84
C PHE A 59 6.38 -0.44 7.22
N ASN A 60 6.22 -1.17 8.33
CA ASN A 60 4.92 -1.62 8.83
C ASN A 60 4.29 -0.69 9.87
N ARG A 61 4.97 0.39 10.29
CA ARG A 61 4.32 1.44 11.09
C ARG A 61 3.21 2.06 10.25
N GLU A 62 1.97 1.87 10.69
CA GLU A 62 0.81 2.56 10.15
C GLU A 62 1.07 4.07 10.20
N MET A 63 0.73 4.79 9.12
CA MET A 63 0.47 6.22 9.26
C MET A 63 -0.59 6.35 10.35
N PRO A 64 -0.45 7.24 11.35
CA PRO A 64 -1.53 7.49 12.28
C PRO A 64 -2.76 7.83 11.43
N GLU A 65 -3.82 7.05 11.58
CA GLU A 65 -5.12 7.37 11.02
C GLU A 65 -5.42 8.83 11.38
N GLY A 66 -5.70 9.63 10.35
CA GLY A 66 -6.03 11.03 10.52
C GLY A 66 -7.14 11.19 11.54
N GLU A 67 -7.01 12.24 12.34
CA GLU A 67 -8.07 12.93 13.06
C GLU A 67 -9.49 12.60 12.55
N SER A 68 -10.17 11.64 13.17
CA SER A 68 -11.62 11.58 13.14
C SER A 68 -12.15 12.26 14.40
N ASN A 69 -12.40 13.54 14.19
CA ASN A 69 -13.19 14.49 14.98
C ASN A 69 -14.33 13.87 15.82
N VAL A 70 -14.46 14.38 17.05
CA VAL A 70 -15.64 14.50 17.94
C VAL A 70 -16.32 13.22 18.46
N TYR A 71 -16.17 12.97 19.77
CA TYR A 71 -17.27 13.03 20.76
C TYR A 71 -16.73 13.50 22.11
#